data_AF-A0A1Q8VJE7-F1
#
_entry.id   AF-A0A1Q8VJE7-F1
#
_cell.length_a   1.000
_cell.length_b   1.000
_cell.length_c   1.000
_cell.angle_alpha   90.00
_cell.angle_beta   90.00
_cell.angle_gamma   90.00
#
_symmetry.space_group_name_H-M   'P 1'
#
loop_
_entity.id
_entity.type
_entity.pdbx_description
1 polymer ?
#
loop_
_entity_poly.entity_id
_entity_poly.type
_entity_poly.pdbx_seq_one_letter_code
_entity_poly.pdbx_strand_id
1 'polypeptide(L)'
;MANYTTADIKALREKTGAGMLDVKKALDEANGDAEKAIEIIRVKGLKGIAKREGRAASAGLIAAKVVDSGNGQVGVLVEINAETDFVAKNQKFLDYAEQVLTAALDSGATDAEALAEVEVDGSTVKELTDGMQAVIGEKIVVRRVGRLEADKIELYLHRTNPDLPAQVGVLVGTDAKAAEAAHDVAMHIAAYSPAYATRDDVPAEVVDKERAIAEETTRAEGKPEKAIPKIVEGRLNGFFKENVLVDQAFAKDPKTTVGKVVEATGGELTGFVRFRVGA
;
A
#
# COMPACT_ATOMS: atom_id res chain seq x y z
N MET A 1 7.21 -46.07 -12.33
CA MET A 1 7.70 -44.73 -12.73
C MET A 1 6.56 -43.76 -12.57
N ALA A 2 6.83 -42.50 -12.21
CA ALA A 2 5.78 -41.49 -12.20
C ALA A 2 5.18 -41.35 -13.62
N ASN A 3 3.86 -41.22 -13.73
CA ASN A 3 3.16 -41.08 -15.01
C ASN A 3 3.26 -39.65 -15.60
N TYR A 4 4.15 -38.83 -15.07
CA TYR A 4 4.38 -37.44 -15.46
C TYR A 4 5.87 -37.13 -15.36
N THR A 5 6.30 -36.10 -16.07
CA THR A 5 7.69 -35.67 -16.20
C THR A 5 7.96 -34.41 -15.39
N THR A 6 9.23 -34.08 -15.18
CA THR A 6 9.63 -32.78 -14.62
C THR A 6 9.12 -31.60 -15.44
N ALA A 7 8.99 -31.77 -16.77
CA ALA A 7 8.42 -30.76 -17.63
C ALA A 7 6.92 -30.53 -17.33
N ASP A 8 6.18 -31.59 -17.03
CA ASP A 8 4.76 -31.50 -16.65
C ASP A 8 4.58 -30.78 -15.31
N ILE A 9 5.45 -31.04 -14.33
CA ILE A 9 5.47 -30.29 -13.06
C ILE A 9 5.71 -28.81 -13.34
N LYS A 10 6.71 -28.48 -14.18
CA LYS A 10 7.04 -27.09 -14.51
C LYS A 10 5.89 -26.40 -15.23
N ALA A 11 5.30 -27.05 -16.23
CA ALA A 11 4.17 -26.52 -16.99
C ALA A 11 2.94 -26.31 -16.11
N LEU A 12 2.62 -27.26 -15.22
CA LEU A 12 1.49 -27.12 -14.31
C LEU A 12 1.74 -26.03 -13.26
N ARG A 13 2.98 -25.89 -12.77
CA ARG A 13 3.38 -24.77 -11.92
C ARG A 13 3.23 -23.43 -12.62
N GLU A 14 3.69 -23.29 -13.85
CA GLU A 14 3.54 -22.05 -14.63
C GLU A 14 2.06 -21.73 -14.88
N LYS A 15 1.26 -22.76 -15.22
CA LYS A 15 -0.19 -22.62 -15.43
C LYS A 15 -0.95 -22.27 -14.17
N THR A 16 -0.56 -22.78 -13.00
CA THR A 16 -1.31 -22.61 -11.75
C THR A 16 -0.79 -21.45 -10.91
N GLY A 17 0.53 -21.25 -10.84
CA GLY A 17 1.20 -20.38 -9.87
C GLY A 17 1.53 -21.08 -8.55
N ALA A 18 1.15 -22.36 -8.38
CA ALA A 18 1.32 -23.09 -7.14
C ALA A 18 2.79 -23.44 -6.82
N GLY A 19 3.08 -23.69 -5.55
CA GLY A 19 4.40 -24.15 -5.09
C GLY A 19 4.84 -25.45 -5.78
N MET A 20 6.12 -25.57 -6.13
CA MET A 20 6.66 -26.72 -6.89
C MET A 20 6.36 -28.07 -6.22
N LEU A 21 6.48 -28.14 -4.90
CA LEU A 21 6.19 -29.36 -4.13
C LEU A 21 4.70 -29.69 -4.11
N ASP A 22 3.82 -28.69 -4.07
CA ASP A 22 2.37 -28.89 -4.06
C ASP A 22 1.89 -29.38 -5.43
N VAL A 23 2.44 -28.83 -6.51
CA VAL A 23 2.20 -29.31 -7.88
C VAL A 23 2.62 -30.77 -8.02
N LYS A 24 3.84 -31.12 -7.56
CA LYS A 24 4.33 -32.50 -7.61
C LYS A 24 3.41 -33.45 -6.84
N LYS A 25 3.06 -33.12 -5.59
CA LYS A 25 2.17 -33.95 -4.76
C LYS A 25 0.78 -34.11 -5.37
N ALA A 26 0.25 -33.05 -5.99
CA ALA A 26 -1.04 -33.11 -6.66
C ALA A 26 -1.00 -34.01 -7.90
N LEU A 27 0.08 -33.97 -8.69
CA LEU A 27 0.28 -34.88 -9.82
C LEU A 27 0.44 -36.33 -9.36
N ASP A 28 1.14 -36.58 -8.24
CA ASP A 28 1.22 -37.91 -7.64
C ASP A 28 -0.18 -38.46 -7.28
N GLU A 29 -1.01 -37.67 -6.62
CA GLU A 29 -2.38 -38.07 -6.22
C GLU A 29 -3.36 -38.14 -7.39
N ALA A 30 -3.12 -37.35 -8.43
CA ALA A 30 -3.88 -37.37 -9.67
C ALA A 30 -3.42 -38.48 -10.63
N ASN A 31 -2.41 -39.28 -10.28
CA ASN A 31 -1.78 -40.27 -11.17
C ASN A 31 -1.30 -39.67 -12.51
N GLY A 32 -0.83 -38.42 -12.48
CA GLY A 32 -0.37 -37.66 -13.65
C GLY A 32 -1.44 -36.86 -14.38
N ASP A 33 -2.71 -36.93 -13.97
CA ASP A 33 -3.79 -36.13 -14.56
C ASP A 33 -3.66 -34.65 -14.13
N ALA A 34 -3.41 -33.77 -15.11
CA ALA A 34 -3.20 -32.36 -14.86
C ALA A 34 -4.45 -31.61 -14.39
N GLU A 35 -5.64 -31.95 -14.90
CA GLU A 35 -6.89 -31.28 -14.52
C GLU A 35 -7.28 -31.66 -13.10
N LYS A 36 -7.22 -32.95 -12.79
CA LYS A 36 -7.45 -33.45 -11.43
C LYS A 36 -6.41 -32.91 -10.45
N ALA A 37 -5.14 -32.74 -10.86
CA ALA A 37 -4.13 -32.12 -10.03
C ALA A 37 -4.47 -30.65 -9.69
N ILE A 38 -5.04 -29.88 -10.63
CA ILE A 38 -5.50 -28.51 -10.38
C ILE A 38 -6.61 -28.50 -9.32
N GLU A 39 -7.58 -29.40 -9.42
CA GLU A 39 -8.64 -29.54 -8.42
C GLU A 39 -8.08 -29.89 -7.03
N ILE A 40 -7.14 -30.84 -6.97
CA ILE A 40 -6.47 -31.24 -5.73
C ILE A 40 -5.73 -30.06 -5.08
N ILE A 41 -4.98 -29.28 -5.87
CA ILE A 41 -4.29 -28.08 -5.40
C ILE A 41 -5.29 -27.12 -4.75
N ARG A 42 -6.40 -26.82 -5.45
CA ARG A 42 -7.42 -25.88 -4.95
C ARG A 42 -8.07 -26.38 -3.66
N VAL A 43 -8.52 -27.64 -3.63
CA VAL A 43 -9.19 -28.23 -2.46
C VAL A 43 -8.28 -28.24 -1.24
N LYS A 44 -7.01 -28.64 -1.40
CA LYS A 44 -6.04 -28.64 -0.30
C LYS A 44 -5.63 -27.24 0.11
N GLY A 45 -5.49 -26.35 -0.86
CA GLY A 45 -5.20 -24.94 -0.66
C GLY A 45 -6.21 -24.27 0.26
N LEU A 46 -7.50 -24.45 -0.03
CA LEU A 46 -8.62 -23.93 0.77
C LEU A 46 -8.61 -24.48 2.19
N LYS A 47 -8.42 -25.80 2.37
CA LYS A 47 -8.27 -26.42 3.70
C LYS A 47 -7.06 -25.90 4.48
N GLY A 48 -6.07 -25.32 3.79
CA GLY A 48 -4.87 -24.76 4.38
C GLY A 48 -5.01 -23.33 4.89
N ILE A 49 -6.02 -22.56 4.44
CA ILE A 49 -6.10 -21.10 4.67
C ILE A 49 -6.07 -20.73 6.15
N ALA A 50 -6.93 -21.35 6.97
CA ALA A 50 -6.97 -21.09 8.41
C ALA A 50 -5.62 -21.35 9.12
N LYS A 51 -4.82 -22.29 8.60
CA LYS A 51 -3.47 -22.58 9.14
C LYS A 51 -2.43 -21.51 8.77
N ARG A 52 -2.76 -20.62 7.83
CA ARG A 52 -1.88 -19.54 7.35
C ARG A 52 -2.18 -18.20 8.02
N GLU A 53 -3.30 -18.03 8.72
CA GLU A 53 -3.69 -16.73 9.32
C GLU A 53 -2.62 -16.14 10.24
N GLY A 54 -1.91 -16.97 11.01
CA GLY A 54 -0.82 -16.51 11.88
C GLY A 54 0.49 -16.16 11.17
N ARG A 55 0.60 -16.36 9.85
CA ARG A 55 1.82 -16.06 9.09
C ARG A 55 1.94 -14.57 8.79
N ALA A 56 3.17 -14.09 8.72
CA ALA A 56 3.48 -12.72 8.30
C ALA A 56 3.38 -12.61 6.77
N ALA A 57 2.71 -11.55 6.30
CA ALA A 57 2.64 -11.19 4.89
C ALA A 57 3.13 -9.74 4.75
N SER A 58 4.44 -9.58 4.54
CA SER A 58 5.11 -8.26 4.47
C SER A 58 5.63 -7.91 3.07
N ALA A 59 5.60 -8.86 2.13
CA ALA A 59 5.82 -8.59 0.71
C ALA A 59 4.49 -8.21 0.04
N GLY A 60 4.51 -7.87 -1.26
CA GLY A 60 3.29 -7.55 -1.99
C GLY A 60 3.44 -6.43 -2.99
N LEU A 61 2.38 -5.67 -3.22
CA LEU A 61 2.37 -4.51 -4.09
C LEU A 61 1.33 -3.46 -3.67
N ILE A 62 1.52 -2.24 -4.15
CA ILE A 62 0.49 -1.20 -4.16
C ILE A 62 -0.12 -1.13 -5.56
N ALA A 63 -1.41 -1.40 -5.65
CA ALA A 63 -2.21 -1.23 -6.85
C ALA A 63 -2.89 0.14 -6.79
N ALA A 64 -2.94 0.88 -7.89
CA ALA A 64 -3.42 2.25 -7.88
C ALA A 64 -4.04 2.69 -9.20
N LYS A 65 -5.07 3.54 -9.12
CA LYS A 65 -5.70 4.13 -10.30
C LYS A 65 -6.31 5.49 -9.96
N VAL A 66 -6.30 6.39 -10.93
CA VAL A 66 -7.02 7.67 -10.90
C VAL A 66 -7.99 7.67 -12.08
N VAL A 67 -9.22 8.11 -11.83
CA VAL A 67 -10.25 8.28 -12.85
C VAL A 67 -10.94 9.62 -12.70
N ASP A 68 -11.48 10.14 -13.79
CA ASP A 68 -12.33 11.32 -13.75
C ASP A 68 -13.68 10.99 -13.09
N SER A 69 -14.23 11.98 -12.42
CA SER A 69 -15.52 11.97 -11.72
C SER A 69 -16.31 13.23 -12.07
N GLY A 70 -17.60 13.26 -11.73
CA GLY A 70 -18.45 14.44 -11.97
C GLY A 70 -17.96 15.72 -11.29
N ASN A 71 -17.16 15.61 -10.22
CA ASN A 71 -16.67 16.73 -9.40
C ASN A 71 -15.14 16.85 -9.38
N GLY A 72 -14.43 16.31 -10.39
CA GLY A 72 -12.96 16.29 -10.43
C GLY A 72 -12.43 14.89 -10.73
N GLN A 73 -11.58 14.37 -9.86
CA GLN A 73 -10.95 13.06 -10.00
C GLN A 73 -11.05 12.26 -8.69
N VAL A 74 -11.07 10.94 -8.84
CA VAL A 74 -11.02 9.98 -7.73
C VAL A 74 -9.79 9.10 -7.92
N GLY A 75 -8.95 9.05 -6.90
CA GLY A 75 -7.79 8.17 -6.82
C GLY A 75 -8.00 7.07 -5.79
N VAL A 76 -7.56 5.85 -6.10
CA VAL A 76 -7.61 4.68 -5.22
C VAL A 76 -6.23 4.06 -5.10
N LEU A 77 -5.83 3.71 -3.88
CA LEU A 77 -4.70 2.82 -3.57
C LEU A 77 -5.22 1.58 -2.87
N VAL A 78 -4.71 0.41 -3.24
CA VAL A 78 -4.94 -0.85 -2.50
C VAL A 78 -3.59 -1.47 -2.20
N GLU A 79 -3.33 -1.77 -0.93
CA GLU A 79 -2.18 -2.58 -0.53
C GLU A 79 -2.59 -4.06 -0.48
N ILE A 80 -1.89 -4.88 -1.27
CA ILE A 80 -2.12 -6.33 -1.31
C ILE A 80 -0.82 -7.02 -0.94
N ASN A 81 -0.81 -7.74 0.17
CA ASN A 81 0.37 -8.41 0.69
C ASN A 81 0.40 -9.90 0.36
N ALA A 82 1.62 -10.43 0.32
CA ALA A 82 1.93 -11.85 0.24
C ALA A 82 3.05 -12.19 1.25
N GLU A 83 3.33 -13.49 1.46
CA GLU A 83 4.46 -13.91 2.30
C GLU A 83 5.80 -13.62 1.60
N THR A 84 5.88 -13.78 0.27
CA THR A 84 7.14 -13.64 -0.48
C THR A 84 7.09 -12.71 -1.69
N ASP A 85 8.26 -12.17 -2.03
CA ASP A 85 8.48 -11.38 -3.26
C ASP A 85 8.27 -12.18 -4.54
N PHE A 86 8.40 -13.51 -4.50
CA PHE A 86 8.15 -14.36 -5.67
C PHE A 86 6.69 -14.32 -6.07
N VAL A 87 5.77 -14.25 -5.10
CA VAL A 87 4.34 -14.11 -5.36
C VAL A 87 4.02 -12.72 -5.86
N ALA A 88 4.61 -11.67 -5.28
CA ALA A 88 4.40 -10.29 -5.71
C ALA A 88 4.69 -10.06 -7.20
N LYS A 89 5.60 -10.84 -7.79
CA LYS A 89 6.00 -10.77 -9.21
C LYS A 89 5.24 -11.75 -10.12
N ASN A 90 4.40 -12.61 -9.55
CA ASN A 90 3.68 -13.62 -10.31
C ASN A 90 2.54 -12.96 -11.11
N GLN A 91 2.44 -13.24 -12.41
CA GLN A 91 1.42 -12.63 -13.27
C GLN A 91 -0.01 -12.81 -12.74
N LYS A 92 -0.34 -13.98 -12.19
CA LYS A 92 -1.69 -14.19 -11.63
C LYS A 92 -1.98 -13.33 -10.41
N PHE A 93 -0.96 -13.09 -9.58
CA PHE A 93 -1.10 -12.19 -8.44
C PHE A 93 -1.28 -10.75 -8.90
N LEU A 94 -0.58 -10.33 -9.96
CA LEU A 94 -0.76 -9.02 -10.59
C LEU A 94 -2.16 -8.86 -11.20
N ASP A 95 -2.65 -9.87 -11.92
CA ASP A 95 -3.99 -9.86 -12.53
C ASP A 95 -5.09 -9.80 -11.46
N TYR A 96 -4.93 -10.57 -10.38
CA TYR A 96 -5.80 -10.53 -9.22
C TYR A 96 -5.77 -9.16 -8.53
N ALA A 97 -4.60 -8.56 -8.37
CA ALA A 97 -4.48 -7.24 -7.78
C ALA A 97 -5.21 -6.16 -8.59
N GLU A 98 -5.18 -6.25 -9.92
CA GLU A 98 -5.95 -5.35 -10.81
C GLU A 98 -7.47 -5.57 -10.66
N GLN A 99 -7.92 -6.81 -10.50
CA GLN A 99 -9.34 -7.10 -10.22
C GLN A 99 -9.79 -6.50 -8.89
N VAL A 100 -9.00 -6.66 -7.83
CA VAL A 100 -9.29 -6.04 -6.52
C VAL A 100 -9.29 -4.52 -6.59
N LEU A 101 -8.34 -3.93 -7.33
CA LEU A 101 -8.29 -2.49 -7.56
C LEU A 101 -9.54 -1.98 -8.29
N THR A 102 -9.98 -2.69 -9.32
CA THR A 102 -11.20 -2.36 -10.07
C THR A 102 -12.42 -2.44 -9.15
N ALA A 103 -12.53 -3.50 -8.34
CA ALA A 103 -13.59 -3.64 -7.34
C ALA A 103 -13.59 -2.48 -6.32
N ALA A 104 -12.42 -2.06 -5.83
CA ALA A 104 -12.28 -0.95 -4.90
C ALA A 104 -12.69 0.39 -5.51
N LEU A 105 -12.39 0.58 -6.80
CA LEU A 105 -12.77 1.77 -7.53
C LEU A 105 -14.29 1.85 -7.71
N ASP A 106 -14.88 0.80 -8.26
CA ASP A 106 -16.29 0.76 -8.67
C ASP A 106 -17.26 0.75 -7.48
N SER A 107 -16.88 0.09 -6.39
CA SER A 107 -17.74 -0.04 -5.19
C SER A 107 -17.77 1.20 -4.30
N GLY A 108 -16.74 2.04 -4.36
CA GLY A 108 -16.61 3.12 -3.38
C GLY A 108 -15.99 2.70 -2.04
N ALA A 109 -15.56 1.45 -1.86
CA ALA A 109 -15.07 0.94 -0.58
C ALA A 109 -13.92 1.78 -0.01
N THR A 110 -13.99 2.08 1.29
CA THR A 110 -13.03 2.95 2.00
C THR A 110 -12.08 2.19 2.93
N ASP A 111 -12.32 0.91 3.15
CA ASP A 111 -11.53 0.02 4.00
C ASP A 111 -11.51 -1.41 3.44
N ALA A 112 -10.66 -2.26 4.03
CA ALA A 112 -10.46 -3.63 3.54
C ALA A 112 -11.67 -4.52 3.83
N GLU A 113 -12.35 -4.30 4.95
CA GLU A 113 -13.53 -5.04 5.38
C GLU A 113 -14.69 -4.84 4.41
N ALA A 114 -15.00 -3.59 4.05
CA ALA A 114 -16.02 -3.27 3.06
C ALA A 114 -15.64 -3.80 1.67
N LEU A 115 -14.36 -3.66 1.29
CA LEU A 115 -13.88 -4.17 0.00
C LEU A 115 -14.00 -5.70 -0.09
N ALA A 116 -13.77 -6.42 1.00
CA ALA A 116 -13.83 -7.89 1.02
C ALA A 116 -15.20 -8.43 0.59
N GLU A 117 -16.28 -7.69 0.87
CA GLU A 117 -17.66 -8.08 0.57
C GLU A 117 -18.12 -7.67 -0.85
N VAL A 118 -17.30 -6.92 -1.60
CA VAL A 118 -17.64 -6.47 -2.97
C VAL A 118 -17.64 -7.65 -3.93
N GLU A 119 -18.71 -7.82 -4.70
CA GLU A 119 -18.81 -8.84 -5.75
C GLU A 119 -18.13 -8.39 -7.05
N VAL A 120 -17.36 -9.30 -7.64
CA VAL A 120 -16.71 -9.19 -8.94
C VAL A 120 -16.99 -10.50 -9.70
N ASP A 121 -17.67 -10.42 -10.85
CA ASP A 121 -18.00 -11.58 -11.68
C ASP A 121 -18.67 -12.75 -10.93
N GLY A 122 -19.50 -12.44 -9.93
CA GLY A 122 -20.22 -13.42 -9.12
C GLY A 122 -19.40 -14.09 -8.01
N SER A 123 -18.26 -13.53 -7.62
CA SER A 123 -17.51 -13.90 -6.41
C SER A 123 -17.13 -12.66 -5.63
N THR A 124 -17.15 -12.73 -4.30
CA THR A 124 -16.68 -11.62 -3.46
C THR A 124 -15.15 -11.46 -3.57
N VAL A 125 -14.62 -10.26 -3.31
CA VAL A 125 -13.17 -10.05 -3.21
C VAL A 125 -12.55 -10.99 -2.18
N LYS A 126 -13.25 -11.28 -1.08
CA LYS A 126 -12.82 -12.29 -0.10
C LYS A 126 -12.66 -13.67 -0.74
N GLU A 127 -13.65 -14.14 -1.49
CA GLU A 127 -13.58 -15.44 -2.17
C GLU A 127 -12.49 -15.47 -3.26
N LEU A 128 -12.28 -14.37 -3.98
CA LEU A 128 -11.16 -14.23 -4.91
C LEU A 128 -9.81 -14.32 -4.18
N THR A 129 -9.69 -13.64 -3.02
CA THR A 129 -8.51 -13.70 -2.15
C THR A 129 -8.24 -15.13 -1.70
N ASP A 130 -9.26 -15.80 -1.17
CA ASP A 130 -9.19 -17.18 -0.67
C ASP A 130 -8.84 -18.15 -1.81
N GLY A 131 -9.41 -17.95 -3.01
CA GLY A 131 -9.08 -18.69 -4.22
C GLY A 131 -7.61 -18.52 -4.61
N MET A 132 -7.08 -17.30 -4.58
CA MET A 132 -5.68 -17.04 -4.87
C MET A 132 -4.75 -17.68 -3.82
N GLN A 133 -5.06 -17.54 -2.53
CA GLN A 133 -4.31 -18.20 -1.46
C GLN A 133 -4.29 -19.72 -1.62
N ALA A 134 -5.42 -20.31 -2.03
CA ALA A 134 -5.52 -21.75 -2.22
C ALA A 134 -4.60 -22.25 -3.34
N VAL A 135 -4.48 -21.48 -4.42
CA VAL A 135 -3.65 -21.84 -5.56
C VAL A 135 -2.17 -21.57 -5.28
N ILE A 136 -1.84 -20.37 -4.78
CA ILE A 136 -0.44 -19.97 -4.51
C ILE A 136 0.16 -20.76 -3.35
N GLY A 137 -0.64 -21.04 -2.31
CA GLY A 137 -0.19 -21.75 -1.11
C GLY A 137 0.45 -20.84 -0.04
N GLU A 138 0.43 -19.53 -0.26
CA GLU A 138 0.87 -18.48 0.69
C GLU A 138 -0.33 -17.68 1.22
N LYS A 139 -0.15 -17.05 2.37
CA LYS A 139 -1.07 -16.03 2.88
C LYS A 139 -1.05 -14.82 1.95
N ILE A 140 -2.23 -14.39 1.53
CA ILE A 140 -2.45 -13.19 0.73
C ILE A 140 -3.48 -12.32 1.45
N VAL A 141 -3.21 -11.03 1.57
CA VAL A 141 -4.07 -10.13 2.33
C VAL A 141 -4.35 -8.89 1.50
N VAL A 142 -5.62 -8.57 1.26
CA VAL A 142 -6.01 -7.20 0.91
C VAL A 142 -5.97 -6.42 2.21
N ARG A 143 -4.90 -5.64 2.42
CA ARG A 143 -4.58 -5.11 3.76
C ARG A 143 -5.31 -3.82 4.07
N ARG A 144 -5.42 -2.94 3.08
CA ARG A 144 -6.09 -1.65 3.22
C ARG A 144 -6.39 -1.03 1.87
N VAL A 145 -7.38 -0.15 1.89
CA VAL A 145 -7.79 0.71 0.77
C VAL A 145 -7.58 2.15 1.21
N GLY A 146 -7.13 2.99 0.29
CA GLY A 146 -7.03 4.43 0.47
C GLY A 146 -7.71 5.11 -0.71
N ARG A 147 -8.48 6.16 -0.44
CA ARG A 147 -9.18 6.94 -1.46
C ARG A 147 -8.88 8.42 -1.28
N LEU A 148 -8.84 9.15 -2.40
CA LEU A 148 -8.70 10.59 -2.43
C LEU A 148 -9.60 11.16 -3.53
N GLU A 149 -10.30 12.23 -3.23
CA GLU A 149 -11.07 13.01 -4.20
C GLU A 149 -10.52 14.44 -4.23
N ALA A 150 -10.28 14.97 -5.43
CA ALA A 150 -9.79 16.33 -5.64
C ALA A 150 -10.09 16.79 -7.07
N ASP A 151 -9.95 18.09 -7.36
CA ASP A 151 -10.08 18.62 -8.72
C ASP A 151 -9.02 18.01 -9.65
N LYS A 152 -7.77 17.91 -9.18
CA LYS A 152 -6.68 17.18 -9.83
C LYS A 152 -6.01 16.22 -8.86
N ILE A 153 -5.67 15.03 -9.34
CA ILE A 153 -4.92 14.02 -8.59
C ILE A 153 -3.71 13.58 -9.40
N GLU A 154 -2.55 13.70 -8.78
CA GLU A 154 -1.32 13.05 -9.25
C GLU A 154 -1.15 11.69 -8.58
N LEU A 155 -0.81 10.68 -9.38
CA LEU A 155 -0.47 9.34 -8.91
C LEU A 155 1.02 9.06 -9.16
N TYR A 156 1.77 8.82 -8.08
CA TYR A 156 3.16 8.37 -8.15
C TYR A 156 3.31 6.97 -7.58
N LEU A 157 3.83 6.05 -8.40
CA LEU A 157 4.17 4.67 -8.01
C LEU A 157 5.69 4.47 -8.04
N HIS A 158 6.26 4.02 -6.93
CA HIS A 158 7.69 3.80 -6.80
C HIS A 158 8.01 2.33 -6.59
N ARG A 159 8.95 1.82 -7.39
CA ARG A 159 9.56 0.50 -7.23
C ARG A 159 10.85 0.66 -6.44
N THR A 160 10.87 0.16 -5.21
CA THR A 160 12.08 0.17 -4.37
C THR A 160 13.16 -0.79 -4.88
N ASN A 161 12.77 -1.76 -5.71
CA ASN A 161 13.64 -2.68 -6.43
C ASN A 161 13.10 -2.84 -7.87
N PRO A 162 13.92 -2.73 -8.93
CA PRO A 162 13.49 -2.93 -10.32
C PRO A 162 12.76 -4.26 -10.58
N ASP A 163 13.11 -5.31 -9.82
CA ASP A 163 12.51 -6.63 -9.96
C ASP A 163 11.10 -6.72 -9.34
N LEU A 164 10.72 -5.80 -8.46
CA LEU A 164 9.45 -5.82 -7.75
C LEU A 164 8.39 -4.93 -8.43
N PRO A 165 7.10 -5.23 -8.27
CA PRO A 165 6.03 -4.27 -8.56
C PRO A 165 6.13 -3.04 -7.62
N ALA A 166 5.30 -2.03 -7.86
CA ALA A 166 5.29 -0.83 -7.04
C ALA A 166 5.13 -1.18 -5.55
N GLN A 167 6.07 -0.71 -4.72
CA GLN A 167 6.09 -0.96 -3.27
C GLN A 167 5.63 0.27 -2.49
N VAL A 168 5.62 1.44 -3.12
CA VAL A 168 5.11 2.68 -2.56
C VAL A 168 4.17 3.29 -3.58
N GLY A 169 2.98 3.69 -3.14
CA GLY A 169 2.03 4.45 -3.94
C GLY A 169 1.63 5.72 -3.20
N VAL A 170 1.56 6.81 -3.95
CA VAL A 170 1.19 8.13 -3.46
C VAL A 170 0.12 8.73 -4.37
N LEU A 171 -0.97 9.20 -3.78
CA LEU A 171 -1.94 10.10 -4.40
C LEU A 171 -1.75 11.49 -3.81
N VAL A 172 -1.72 12.52 -4.65
CA VAL A 172 -1.66 13.93 -4.23
C VAL A 172 -2.80 14.68 -4.88
N GLY A 173 -3.70 15.22 -4.06
CA GLY A 173 -4.84 16.01 -4.49
C GLY A 173 -4.50 17.49 -4.47
N THR A 174 -4.85 18.19 -5.55
CA THR A 174 -4.68 19.64 -5.69
C THR A 174 -5.88 20.26 -6.39
N ASP A 175 -5.95 21.59 -6.36
CA ASP A 175 -6.71 22.33 -7.37
C ASP A 175 -6.00 22.30 -8.74
N ALA A 176 -6.67 22.81 -9.78
CA ALA A 176 -6.09 22.90 -11.12
C ALA A 176 -4.83 23.78 -11.22
N LYS A 177 -4.63 24.75 -10.32
CA LYS A 177 -3.49 25.69 -10.38
C LYS A 177 -2.21 25.05 -9.85
N ALA A 178 -2.30 24.20 -8.83
CA ALA A 178 -1.16 23.51 -8.24
C ALA A 178 -0.82 22.17 -8.92
N ALA A 179 -1.60 21.75 -9.93
CA ALA A 179 -1.43 20.45 -10.59
C ALA A 179 -0.02 20.21 -11.16
N GLU A 180 0.65 21.25 -11.68
CA GLU A 180 2.02 21.12 -12.22
C GLU A 180 3.07 20.80 -11.14
N ALA A 181 2.83 21.22 -9.89
CA ALA A 181 3.72 20.93 -8.76
C ALA A 181 3.46 19.54 -8.15
N ALA A 182 2.29 18.93 -8.40
CA ALA A 182 1.82 17.73 -7.72
C ALA A 182 2.76 16.53 -7.93
N HIS A 183 3.36 16.37 -9.11
CA HIS A 183 4.32 15.31 -9.39
C HIS A 183 5.52 15.33 -8.44
N ASP A 184 6.11 16.51 -8.25
CA ASP A 184 7.29 16.65 -7.41
C ASP A 184 6.94 16.51 -5.92
N VAL A 185 5.75 16.96 -5.54
CA VAL A 185 5.20 16.75 -4.19
C VAL A 185 4.96 15.26 -3.94
N ALA A 186 4.42 14.51 -4.91
CA ALA A 186 4.20 13.07 -4.79
C ALA A 186 5.51 12.29 -4.62
N MET A 187 6.55 12.66 -5.38
CA MET A 187 7.90 12.12 -5.21
C MET A 187 8.48 12.45 -3.84
N HIS A 188 8.28 13.67 -3.34
CA HIS A 188 8.72 14.09 -2.01
C HIS A 188 8.03 13.24 -0.92
N ILE A 189 6.71 13.09 -0.97
CA ILE A 189 5.92 12.28 -0.03
C ILE A 189 6.39 10.81 -0.04
N ALA A 190 6.69 10.24 -1.22
CA ALA A 190 7.19 8.88 -1.32
C ALA A 190 8.49 8.69 -0.52
N ALA A 191 9.40 9.66 -0.60
CA ALA A 191 10.71 9.63 0.05
C ALA A 191 10.69 10.02 1.54
N TYR A 192 10.00 11.11 1.90
CA TYR A 192 10.06 11.72 3.24
C TYR A 192 8.94 11.26 4.17
N SER A 193 7.92 10.57 3.66
CA SER A 193 6.88 9.90 4.46
C SER A 193 6.19 10.79 5.51
N PRO A 194 5.74 12.02 5.17
CA PRO A 194 4.95 12.82 6.11
C PRO A 194 3.72 12.04 6.58
N ALA A 195 3.34 12.29 7.83
CA ALA A 195 2.14 11.72 8.43
C ALA A 195 0.89 12.60 8.21
N TYR A 196 1.10 13.91 8.04
CA TYR A 196 0.04 14.92 7.96
C TYR A 196 0.31 15.89 6.81
N ALA A 197 -0.74 16.45 6.19
CA ALA A 197 -0.56 17.42 5.11
C ALA A 197 -0.22 18.80 5.68
N THR A 198 -1.01 19.24 6.65
CA THR A 198 -0.88 20.52 7.36
C THR A 198 -0.78 20.31 8.87
N ARG A 199 -0.45 21.37 9.61
CA ARG A 199 -0.39 21.30 11.08
C ARG A 199 -1.76 21.10 11.72
N ASP A 200 -2.82 21.58 11.06
CA ASP A 200 -4.20 21.46 11.54
C ASP A 200 -4.72 20.03 11.44
N ASP A 201 -4.10 19.21 10.57
CA ASP A 201 -4.40 17.77 10.46
C ASP A 201 -3.79 16.96 11.61
N VAL A 202 -2.89 17.55 12.41
CA VAL A 202 -2.26 16.86 13.55
C VAL A 202 -3.24 16.84 14.73
N PRO A 203 -3.65 15.66 15.25
CA PRO A 203 -4.54 15.61 16.40
C PRO A 203 -3.95 16.33 17.61
N ALA A 204 -4.78 17.10 18.31
CA ALA A 204 -4.35 17.87 19.49
C ALA A 204 -3.67 16.98 20.55
N GLU A 205 -4.17 15.75 20.75
CA GLU A 205 -3.59 14.77 21.65
C GLU A 205 -2.15 14.36 21.28
N VAL A 206 -1.83 14.33 19.98
CA VAL A 206 -0.46 14.05 19.50
C VAL A 206 0.43 15.26 19.79
N VAL A 207 -0.04 16.47 19.49
CA VAL A 207 0.70 17.70 19.77
C VAL A 207 1.00 17.86 21.26
N ASP A 208 0.01 17.59 22.11
CA ASP A 208 0.14 17.68 23.56
C ASP A 208 1.10 16.63 24.11
N LYS A 209 1.04 15.40 23.59
CA LYS A 209 1.96 14.33 23.94
C LYS A 209 3.40 14.67 23.55
N GLU A 210 3.62 15.12 22.32
CA GLU A 210 4.97 15.51 21.85
C GLU A 210 5.52 16.71 22.65
N ARG A 211 4.65 17.66 23.03
CA ARG A 211 5.02 18.77 23.91
C ARG A 211 5.45 18.27 25.30
N ALA A 212 4.69 17.36 25.91
CA ALA A 212 5.02 16.79 27.21
C ALA A 212 6.35 16.02 27.18
N ILE A 213 6.56 15.19 26.15
CA ILE A 213 7.82 14.47 25.93
C ILE A 213 8.98 15.47 25.78
N ALA A 214 8.80 16.51 24.97
CA ALA A 214 9.81 17.55 24.78
C ALA A 214 10.14 18.27 26.09
N GLU A 215 9.15 18.57 26.94
CA GLU A 215 9.35 19.23 28.24
C GLU A 215 10.11 18.34 29.22
N GLU A 216 9.68 17.08 29.38
CA GLU A 216 10.31 16.10 30.27
C GLU A 216 11.77 15.86 29.86
N THR A 217 12.01 15.63 28.57
CA THR A 217 13.36 15.44 28.03
C THR A 217 14.23 16.69 28.27
N THR A 218 13.67 17.89 28.09
CA THR A 218 14.40 19.14 28.32
C THR A 218 14.76 19.34 29.79
N ARG A 219 13.86 19.01 30.73
CA ARG A 219 14.16 19.01 32.18
C ARG A 219 15.21 17.99 32.55
N ALA A 220 15.12 16.77 32.02
CA ALA A 220 16.07 15.69 32.29
C ALA A 220 17.49 16.05 31.83
N GLU A 221 17.62 16.85 30.78
CA GLU A 221 18.90 17.41 30.30
C GLU A 221 19.47 18.54 31.19
N GLY A 222 18.79 18.92 32.27
CA GLY A 222 19.25 19.94 33.22
C GLY A 222 19.24 21.37 32.65
N LYS A 223 18.41 21.65 31.65
CA LYS A 223 18.30 23.00 31.07
C LYS A 223 17.63 23.97 32.07
N PRO A 224 18.01 25.26 32.10
CA PRO A 224 17.39 26.23 33.01
C PRO A 224 15.88 26.38 32.75
N GLU A 225 15.06 26.38 33.81
CA GLU A 225 13.58 26.49 33.74
C GLU A 225 13.10 27.63 32.82
N LYS A 226 13.77 28.78 32.83
CA LYS A 226 13.42 29.93 31.96
C LYS A 226 13.62 29.67 30.47
N ALA A 227 14.48 28.72 30.10
CA ALA A 227 14.77 28.37 28.70
C ALA A 227 13.89 27.22 28.20
N ILE A 228 13.27 26.44 29.09
CA ILE A 228 12.49 25.24 28.74
C ILE A 228 11.39 25.55 27.72
N PRO A 229 10.52 26.57 27.90
CA PRO A 229 9.44 26.83 26.95
C PRO A 229 9.93 27.04 25.52
N LYS A 230 11.03 27.79 25.34
CA LYS A 230 11.61 28.06 24.03
C LYS A 230 12.24 26.81 23.40
N ILE A 231 12.87 25.95 24.21
CA ILE A 231 13.46 24.69 23.72
C ILE A 231 12.36 23.72 23.30
N VAL A 232 11.29 23.60 24.10
CA VAL A 232 10.12 22.79 23.79
C VAL A 232 9.47 23.24 22.49
N GLU A 233 9.28 24.55 22.30
CA GLU A 233 8.76 25.10 21.04
C GLU A 233 9.67 24.76 19.85
N GLY A 234 10.99 24.86 20.01
CA GLY A 234 11.95 24.45 18.98
C GLY A 234 11.85 22.97 18.61
N ARG A 235 11.69 22.09 19.61
CA ARG A 235 11.52 20.64 19.41
C ARG A 235 10.20 20.31 18.72
N LEU A 236 9.11 20.96 19.13
CA LEU A 236 7.81 20.79 18.50
C LEU A 236 7.81 21.26 17.05
N ASN A 237 8.52 22.37 16.75
CA ASN A 237 8.76 22.78 15.36
C ASN A 237 9.61 21.76 14.58
N GLY A 238 10.54 21.05 15.23
CA GLY A 238 11.25 19.92 14.64
C GLY A 238 10.30 18.78 14.27
N PHE A 239 9.42 18.38 15.20
CA PHE A 239 8.38 17.38 14.95
C PHE A 239 7.51 17.75 13.75
N PHE A 240 7.03 18.99 13.64
CA PHE A 240 6.24 19.43 12.49
C PHE A 240 7.04 19.35 11.18
N LYS A 241 8.31 19.78 11.17
CA LYS A 241 9.16 19.67 9.96
C LYS A 241 9.45 18.24 9.53
N GLU A 242 9.33 17.27 10.42
CA GLU A 242 9.51 15.84 10.10
C GLU A 242 8.20 15.20 9.66
N ASN A 243 7.06 15.59 10.24
CA ASN A 243 5.80 14.86 10.10
C ASN A 243 4.72 15.58 9.27
N VAL A 244 4.84 16.89 9.06
CA VAL A 244 3.87 17.72 8.33
C VAL A 244 4.44 18.11 6.97
N LEU A 245 3.77 17.70 5.90
CA LEU A 245 4.21 17.89 4.52
C LEU A 245 4.54 19.35 4.21
N VAL A 246 3.64 20.30 4.49
CA VAL A 246 3.86 21.71 4.13
C VAL A 246 5.04 22.36 4.88
N ASP A 247 5.44 21.79 6.03
CA ASP A 247 6.58 22.22 6.83
C ASP A 247 7.90 21.56 6.42
N GLN A 248 7.85 20.43 5.70
CA GLN A 248 9.04 19.72 5.25
C GLN A 248 9.86 20.57 4.27
N ALA A 249 11.19 20.49 4.41
CA ALA A 249 12.11 21.04 3.43
C ALA A 249 11.98 20.26 2.12
N PHE A 250 11.80 20.95 1.01
CA PHE A 250 11.47 20.30 -0.26
C PHE A 250 12.66 19.49 -0.80
N ALA A 251 12.40 18.26 -1.26
CA ALA A 251 13.45 17.31 -1.64
C ALA A 251 14.36 17.81 -2.77
N LYS A 252 13.79 18.55 -3.74
CA LYS A 252 14.56 19.11 -4.87
C LYS A 252 15.25 20.43 -4.55
N ASP A 253 14.71 21.20 -3.60
CA ASP A 253 15.32 22.43 -3.10
C ASP A 253 15.10 22.58 -1.58
N PRO A 254 16.04 22.10 -0.75
CA PRO A 254 15.92 22.16 0.70
C PRO A 254 15.91 23.58 1.30
N LYS A 255 16.11 24.63 0.48
CA LYS A 255 16.03 26.03 0.93
C LYS A 255 14.59 26.53 1.04
N THR A 256 13.65 25.83 0.41
CA THR A 256 12.21 26.12 0.49
C THR A 256 11.46 24.95 1.13
N THR A 257 10.22 25.19 1.55
CA THR A 257 9.33 24.14 2.07
C THR A 257 8.37 23.69 0.98
N VAL A 258 7.78 22.50 1.13
CA VAL A 258 6.75 22.03 0.21
C VAL A 258 5.57 23.00 0.17
N GLY A 259 5.14 23.54 1.32
CA GLY A 259 4.05 24.52 1.38
C GLY A 259 4.31 25.75 0.52
N LYS A 260 5.55 26.28 0.54
CA LYS A 260 5.95 27.42 -0.30
C LYS A 260 6.01 27.08 -1.79
N VAL A 261 6.38 25.84 -2.14
CA VAL A 261 6.37 25.37 -3.54
C VAL A 261 4.95 25.35 -4.07
N VAL A 262 3.99 24.85 -3.28
CA VAL A 262 2.57 24.83 -3.64
C VAL A 262 2.02 26.26 -3.71
N GLU A 263 2.26 27.10 -2.70
CA GLU A 263 1.81 28.49 -2.65
C GLU A 263 2.28 29.31 -3.86
N ALA A 264 3.51 29.08 -4.33
CA ALA A 264 4.08 29.76 -5.50
C ALA A 264 3.31 29.50 -6.81
N THR A 265 2.51 28.44 -6.88
CA THR A 265 1.61 28.17 -8.02
C THR A 265 0.34 29.02 -7.99
N GLY A 266 0.02 29.64 -6.83
CA GLY A 266 -1.25 30.32 -6.59
C GLY A 266 -2.44 29.38 -6.41
N GLY A 267 -2.18 28.08 -6.28
CA GLY A 267 -3.15 27.02 -5.96
C GLY A 267 -2.92 26.40 -4.58
N GLU A 268 -3.57 25.26 -4.34
CA GLU A 268 -3.55 24.59 -3.04
C GLU A 268 -3.47 23.06 -3.14
N LEU A 269 -2.92 22.46 -2.08
CA LEU A 269 -2.95 21.03 -1.81
C LEU A 269 -4.23 20.71 -1.05
N THR A 270 -5.01 19.73 -1.50
CA THR A 270 -6.25 19.31 -0.85
C THR A 270 -6.10 18.05 -0.01
N GLY A 271 -5.05 17.26 -0.23
CA GLY A 271 -4.74 16.08 0.58
C GLY A 271 -3.74 15.15 -0.08
N PHE A 272 -3.34 14.11 0.63
CA PHE A 272 -2.57 13.01 0.05
C PHE A 272 -2.91 11.68 0.71
N VAL A 273 -2.65 10.59 -0.01
CA VAL A 273 -2.68 9.23 0.54
C VAL A 273 -1.37 8.55 0.16
N ARG A 274 -0.71 7.90 1.12
CA ARG A 274 0.54 7.19 0.89
C ARG A 274 0.49 5.80 1.52
N PHE A 275 0.75 4.77 0.73
CA PHE A 275 1.01 3.42 1.22
C PHE A 275 2.42 2.98 0.90
N ARG A 276 2.97 2.16 1.80
CA ARG A 276 4.19 1.39 1.59
C ARG A 276 3.90 -0.05 1.99
N VAL A 277 4.23 -0.98 1.11
CA VAL A 277 4.06 -2.42 1.34
C VAL A 277 4.72 -2.81 2.66
N GLY A 278 3.97 -3.46 3.53
CA GLY A 278 4.46 -4.02 4.78
C GLY A 278 4.68 -3.02 5.92
N ALA A 279 4.45 -1.72 5.69
CA ALA A 279 4.62 -0.67 6.69
C ALA A 279 3.51 -0.67 7.76
#